data_AF-A0A830B223-F1
#
_entry.id   AF-A0A830B223-F1
#
_cell.length_a   1.000
_cell.length_b   1.000
_cell.length_c   1.000
_cell.angle_alpha   90.00
_cell.angle_beta   90.00
_cell.angle_gamma   90.00
#
_symmetry.space_group_name_H-M   'P 1'
#
loop_
_entity.id
_entity.type
_entity.pdbx_description
1 polymer ?
#
loop_
_entity_poly.entity_id
_entity_poly.type
_entity_poly.pdbx_seq_one_letter_code
_entity_poly.pdbx_strand_id
1 'polypeptide(L)' 'MNYIVSNGQGCWSDIARKAGLQRYGKSCRLRWINYLRPDLKRGAFSPQEEELIINLHSILGNRYSLSL' A
#
# COMPACT_ATOMS: atom_id res chain seq x y z
N MET A 1 -4.22 7.69 11.96
CA MET A 1 -3.34 6.52 11.74
C MET A 1 -3.31 5.55 12.91
N ASN A 2 -3.61 6.00 14.15
CA ASN A 2 -3.42 5.21 15.37
C ASN A 2 -4.26 3.91 15.42
N TYR A 3 -5.47 3.90 14.87
CA TYR A 3 -6.35 2.73 14.98
C TYR A 3 -5.73 1.44 14.42
N ILE A 4 -5.20 1.48 13.19
CA ILE A 4 -4.64 0.29 12.52
C ILE A 4 -3.34 -0.17 13.19
N VAL A 5 -2.50 0.78 13.63
CA VAL A 5 -1.26 0.46 14.33
C VAL A 5 -1.54 -0.26 15.66
N SER A 6 -2.60 0.15 16.38
CA SER A 6 -2.97 -0.45 17.66
C SER A 6 -3.86 -1.70 17.56
N ASN A 7 -4.63 -1.87 16.47
CA ASN A 7 -5.66 -2.92 16.37
C ASN A 7 -5.45 -3.88 15.18
N GLY A 8 -4.44 -3.67 14.34
CA GLY A 8 -4.21 -4.43 13.11
C GLY A 8 -5.11 -4.02 11.94
N GLN A 9 -4.85 -4.61 10.77
CA GLN A 9 -5.51 -4.25 9.50
C GLN A 9 -6.92 -4.86 9.30
N GLY A 10 -7.33 -5.85 10.12
CA GLY A 10 -8.70 -6.38 10.24
C GLY A 10 -9.58 -6.35 8.97
N CYS A 11 -10.88 -6.13 9.17
CA CYS A 11 -11.82 -5.82 8.08
C CYS A 11 -11.81 -4.32 7.81
N TRP A 12 -11.58 -3.91 6.56
CA TRP A 12 -11.48 -2.49 6.20
C TRP A 12 -12.77 -1.70 6.40
N SER A 13 -13.93 -2.35 6.25
CA SER A 13 -15.24 -1.73 6.54
C SER A 13 -15.39 -1.46 8.04
N ASP A 14 -14.94 -2.39 8.89
CA ASP A 14 -14.93 -2.18 10.33
C ASP A 14 -13.93 -1.12 10.75
N ILE A 15 -12.75 -1.08 10.13
CA ILE A 15 -11.77 -0.01 10.36
C ILE A 15 -12.38 1.34 10.05
N ALA A 16 -13.05 1.49 8.90
CA ALA A 16 -13.68 2.74 8.53
C ALA A 16 -14.68 3.18 9.61
N ARG A 17 -15.57 2.27 10.02
CA ARG A 17 -16.59 2.51 11.05
C ARG A 17 -15.97 2.84 12.42
N LYS A 18 -15.04 2.01 12.90
CA LYS A 18 -14.41 2.15 14.24
C LYS A 18 -13.47 3.35 14.33
N ALA A 19 -12.90 3.78 13.21
CA ALA A 19 -12.11 5.00 13.13
C ALA A 19 -12.97 6.27 12.91
N GLY A 20 -14.31 6.16 12.89
CA GLY A 20 -15.22 7.29 12.69
C GLY A 20 -15.17 7.89 11.28
N LEU A 21 -14.69 7.13 10.29
CA LEU A 21 -14.54 7.60 8.92
C LEU A 21 -15.82 7.35 8.11
N GLN A 22 -16.34 8.41 7.49
CA GLN A 22 -17.41 8.32 6.49
C GLN A 22 -16.82 7.92 5.11
N ARG A 23 -16.17 6.76 5.03
CA ARG A 23 -15.47 6.25 3.84
C ARG A 23 -15.75 4.76 3.67
N TYR A 24 -15.75 4.28 2.42
CA TYR A 24 -15.82 2.85 2.13
C TYR A 24 -14.51 2.13 2.50
N GLY A 25 -14.62 0.88 2.98
CA GLY A 25 -13.47 0.06 3.36
C GLY A 25 -12.42 -0.08 2.24
N LYS A 26 -12.84 -0.20 0.97
CA LYS A 26 -11.92 -0.24 -0.18
C LYS A 26 -11.03 1.01 -0.25
N SER A 27 -11.58 2.19 0.03
CA SER A 27 -10.82 3.45 0.05
C SER A 27 -9.83 3.48 1.21
N CYS A 28 -10.23 3.00 2.39
CA CYS A 28 -9.33 2.84 3.54
C CYS A 28 -8.16 1.89 3.22
N ARG A 29 -8.43 0.76 2.56
CA ARG A 29 -7.40 -0.20 2.13
C ARG A 29 -6.41 0.45 1.17
N LEU A 30 -6.89 1.12 0.12
CA LEU A 30 -6.01 1.78 -0.85
C LEU A 30 -5.17 2.87 -0.19
N ARG A 31 -5.77 3.69 0.68
CA ARG A 31 -5.04 4.72 1.40
C ARG A 31 -3.96 4.13 2.29
N TRP A 32 -4.25 3.02 2.95
CA TRP A 32 -3.26 2.33 3.78
C TRP A 32 -2.07 1.83 2.97
N ILE A 33 -2.34 1.04 1.92
CA ILE A 33 -1.29 0.42 1.10
C ILE A 33 -0.42 1.47 0.40
N ASN A 34 -1.04 2.53 -0.15
CA ASN A 34 -0.32 3.49 -0.99
C ASN A 34 0.32 4.64 -0.21
N TYR A 35 -0.11 4.91 1.03
CA TYR A 35 0.35 6.12 1.73
C TYR A 35 0.68 5.93 3.20
N LEU A 36 0.10 4.97 3.91
CA LEU A 36 0.15 4.96 5.38
C LEU A 36 0.89 3.76 5.98
N ARG A 37 1.14 2.72 5.19
CA ARG A 37 1.94 1.56 5.63
C ARG A 37 3.31 2.06 6.14
N PRO A 38 3.73 1.71 7.37
CA PRO A 38 5.00 2.20 7.91
C PRO A 38 6.24 1.76 7.13
N ASP A 39 6.19 0.55 6.59
CA ASP A 39 7.23 -0.08 5.77
C ASP A 39 7.18 0.37 4.29
N LEU A 40 6.26 1.25 3.92
CA LEU A 40 6.28 1.87 2.61
C LEU A 40 7.48 2.81 2.52
N LYS A 41 8.52 2.39 1.78
CA LYS A 41 9.68 3.22 1.47
C LYS A 41 9.23 4.46 0.69
N ARG A 42 9.69 5.63 1.14
CA ARG A 42 9.45 6.92 0.49
C ARG A 42 10.80 7.56 0.21
N GLY A 43 10.96 8.14 -0.97
CA GLY A 43 12.22 8.75 -1.40
C GLY A 43 12.63 8.26 -2.78
N ALA A 44 13.84 8.65 -3.19
CA ALA A 44 14.46 8.14 -4.40
C ALA A 44 14.77 6.64 -4.25
N PHE A 45 14.72 5.93 -5.38
CA PHE A 45 15.20 4.55 -5.46
C PHE A 45 16.72 4.52 -5.29
N SER A 46 17.25 3.43 -4.72
CA SER A 46 18.67 3.18 -4.82
C SER A 46 19.06 2.75 -6.24
N PRO A 47 20.33 2.88 -6.65
CA PRO A 47 20.77 2.41 -7.97
C PRO A 47 20.43 0.94 -8.24
N GLN A 48 20.48 0.09 -7.21
CA GLN A 48 20.12 -1.32 -7.31
C GLN A 48 18.60 -1.53 -7.48
N GLU A 49 17.78 -0.71 -6.82
CA GLU A 49 16.32 -0.73 -7.00
C GLU A 49 15.95 -0.26 -8.42
N GLU A 50 16.62 0.76 -8.95
CA GLU A 50 16.42 1.23 -10.32
C GLU A 50 16.78 0.16 -11.36
N GLU A 51 17.95 -0.46 -11.22
CA GLU A 51 18.37 -1.56 -12.10
C GLU A 51 17.36 -2.72 -12.07
N LEU A 52 16.89 -3.08 -10.87
CA LEU A 52 15.89 -4.12 -10.72
C LEU A 52 14.55 -3.74 -11.38
N ILE A 53 14.10 -2.49 -11.23
CA ILE A 53 12.87 -1.99 -11.88
C ILE A 53 12.99 -2.13 -13.40
N ILE A 54 14.11 -1.73 -14.00
CA ILE A 54 14.35 -1.82 -15.44
C ILE A 54 14.35 -3.29 -15.89
N ASN A 55 15.05 -4.16 -15.17
CA ASN A 55 15.10 -5.59 -15.48
C ASN A 55 13.73 -6.26 -15.38
N LEU A 56 12.94 -5.93 -14.34
CA LEU A 56 11.58 -6.46 -14.20
C LEU A 56 10.65 -5.93 -15.30
N HIS A 57 10.79 -4.67 -15.69
CA HIS A 57 10.01 -4.07 -16.79
C HIS A 57 10.32 -4.75 -18.13
N SER A 58 11.59 -5.08 -18.41
CA SER A 58 11.94 -5.79 -19.65
C SER A 58 11.30 -7.18 -19.75
N ILE A 59 11.10 -7.85 -18.61
CA ILE A 59 10.49 -9.19 -18.52
C ILE A 59 8.95 -9.10 -18.50
N LEU A 60 8.38 -8.15 -17.76
CA LEU A 60 6.95 -8.11 -17.44
C LEU A 60 6.16 -7.04 -18.23
N GLY A 61 6.84 -6.12 -18.89
CA GLY A 61 6.25 -4.93 -19.50
C GLY A 61 5.63 -4.00 -18.45
N ASN A 62 4.55 -3.31 -18.84
CA ASN A 62 3.86 -2.31 -18.01
C ASN A 62 3.00 -2.89 -16.87
N ARG A 63 3.23 -4.15 -16.47
CA ARG A 63 2.52 -4.78 -15.35
C ARG A 63 3.17 -4.38 -14.03
N TYR A 64 2.64 -3.32 -13.42
CA TYR A 64 3.10 -2.80 -12.13
C TYR A 64 2.58 -3.58 -10.91
N SER A 65 1.55 -4.41 -11.10
CA SER A 65 1.04 -5.31 -10.07
C SER A 65 0.95 -6.73 -10.63
N LEU A 66 1.56 -7.69 -9.95
CA LEU A 66 1.27 -9.09 -10.17
C LEU A 66 -0.03 -9.39 -9.42
N SER A 67 -1.12 -9.59 -10.16
CA SER A 67 -2.36 -10.09 -9.57
C SER A 67 -2.05 -11.48 -9.00
N LEU A 68 -1.98 -11.59 -7.67
CA LEU A 68 -2.09 -12.87 -6.96
C LEU A 68 -3.57 -13.23 -6.82
#